data_AF-A0A419JE47-F1
#
_entry.id   AF-A0A419JE47-F1
#
_cell.length_a   1.000
_cell.length_b   1.000
_cell.length_c   1.000
_cell.angle_alpha   90.00
_cell.angle_beta   90.00
_cell.angle_gamma   90.00
#
_symmetry.space_group_name_H-M   'P 1'
#
loop_
_entity.id
_entity.type
_entity.pdbx_description
1 polymer ?
#
loop_
_entity_poly.entity_id
_entity_poly.type
_entity_poly.pdbx_seq_one_letter_code
_entity_poly.pdbx_strand_id
1 'polypeptide(L)'
;MEHIRIPPDRIGSLVGVNGSVKEFIEENCEVELTIDSENGSVRLESRGDPFKAMRASDIVKAIGHGFSPQNAVKLLEDDEMIFTVIDLSHVAGSPKELTRIKGRIIGKDGTTREIMEELTGSKISVYDDTVSIIGYPEKVRILESAIGMLIDGAPHGSVYAFLEKKRREEGGGI
;
A
#
# COMPACT_ATOMS: atom_id res chain seq x y z
N MET A 1 15.02 -16.65 -5.40
CA MET A 1 15.78 -15.53 -4.82
C MET A 1 15.32 -14.27 -5.50
N GLU A 2 14.84 -13.30 -4.74
CA GLU A 2 14.40 -11.99 -5.23
C GLU A 2 15.22 -10.90 -4.53
N HIS A 3 15.49 -9.81 -5.26
CA HIS A 3 16.13 -8.61 -4.73
C HIS A 3 15.14 -7.45 -4.80
N ILE A 4 14.85 -6.86 -3.64
CA ILE A 4 13.95 -5.73 -3.49
C ILE A 4 14.77 -4.56 -2.95
N ARG A 5 14.48 -3.36 -3.42
CA ARG A 5 15.08 -2.15 -2.86
C ARG A 5 14.00 -1.35 -2.14
N ILE A 6 14.29 -0.97 -0.90
CA ILE A 6 13.43 -0.07 -0.13
C ILE A 6 14.17 1.23 0.20
N PRO A 7 13.44 2.33 0.44
CA PRO A 7 14.06 3.57 0.89
C PRO A 7 14.78 3.40 2.24
N PRO A 8 15.94 4.04 2.47
CA PRO A 8 16.72 3.86 3.70
C PRO A 8 15.96 4.18 4.99
N ASP A 9 15.08 5.18 4.98
CA ASP A 9 14.21 5.54 6.11
C ASP A 9 13.15 4.48 6.44
N ARG A 10 12.91 3.53 5.53
CA ARG A 10 11.97 2.41 5.71
C ARG A 10 12.63 1.15 6.26
N ILE A 11 13.96 1.06 6.25
CA ILE A 11 14.72 -0.10 6.78
C ILE A 11 14.32 -0.37 8.23
N GLY A 12 14.26 0.67 9.08
CA GLY A 12 13.87 0.51 10.48
C GLY A 12 12.44 -0.04 10.66
N SER A 13 11.52 0.29 9.73
CA SER A 13 10.15 -0.25 9.76
C SER A 13 10.12 -1.73 9.34
N LEU A 14 10.96 -2.13 8.38
CA LEU A 14 11.07 -3.52 7.94
C LEU A 14 11.76 -4.41 8.98
N VAL A 15 12.81 -3.90 9.64
CA VAL A 15 13.52 -4.66 10.68
C VAL A 15 12.67 -4.73 11.96
N GLY A 16 12.09 -3.61 12.38
CA GLY A 16 11.37 -3.51 13.64
C GLY A 16 12.28 -3.50 14.87
N VAL A 17 11.70 -3.26 16.04
CA VAL A 17 12.46 -3.25 17.30
C VAL A 17 13.04 -4.65 17.53
N ASN A 18 14.36 -4.73 17.69
CA ASN A 18 15.11 -5.98 17.86
C ASN A 18 14.89 -7.02 16.74
N GLY A 19 14.51 -6.61 15.52
CA GLY A 19 14.26 -7.54 14.42
C GLY A 19 12.86 -8.15 14.39
N SER A 20 11.96 -7.75 15.30
CA SER A 20 10.63 -8.34 15.46
C SER A 20 9.78 -8.40 14.18
N VAL A 21 9.85 -7.39 13.31
CA VAL A 21 9.07 -7.37 12.06
C VAL A 21 9.68 -8.32 11.04
N LYS A 22 11.01 -8.32 10.94
CA LYS A 22 11.75 -9.24 10.08
C LYS A 22 11.45 -10.69 10.46
N GLU A 23 11.61 -11.03 11.74
CA GLU A 23 11.35 -12.38 12.27
C GLU A 23 9.92 -12.83 11.99
N PHE A 24 8.94 -11.95 12.22
CA PHE A 24 7.53 -12.24 11.92
C PHE A 24 7.32 -12.59 10.43
N ILE A 25 7.92 -11.84 9.50
CA ILE A 25 7.79 -12.11 8.06
C ILE A 25 8.49 -13.43 7.70
N GLU A 26 9.69 -13.68 8.22
CA GLU A 26 10.45 -14.90 7.95
C GLU A 26 9.68 -16.15 8.42
N GLU A 27 9.09 -16.12 9.61
CA GLU A 27 8.33 -17.23 10.19
C GLU A 27 7.01 -17.49 9.45
N ASN A 28 6.20 -16.45 9.22
CA ASN A 28 4.87 -16.62 8.64
C ASN A 28 4.92 -16.91 7.14
N CYS A 29 5.96 -16.42 6.45
CA CYS A 29 6.10 -16.57 5.00
C CYS A 29 7.11 -17.64 4.58
N GLU A 30 7.76 -18.34 5.51
CA GLU A 30 8.78 -19.37 5.22
C GLU A 30 9.91 -18.84 4.30
N VAL A 31 10.43 -17.66 4.64
CA VAL A 31 11.52 -17.00 3.90
C VAL A 31 12.69 -16.65 4.80
N GLU A 32 13.83 -16.32 4.19
CA GLU A 32 14.95 -15.64 4.82
C GLU A 32 15.13 -14.25 4.20
N LEU A 33 15.27 -13.23 5.04
CA LEU A 33 15.48 -11.84 4.68
C LEU A 33 16.88 -11.39 5.09
N THR A 34 17.71 -11.06 4.11
CA THR A 34 18.98 -10.37 4.33
C THR A 34 18.82 -8.91 3.95
N ILE A 35 18.94 -8.01 4.93
CA ILE A 35 18.72 -6.57 4.75
C ILE A 35 20.05 -5.83 4.88
N ASP A 36 20.44 -5.13 3.83
CA ASP A 36 21.57 -4.21 3.83
C ASP A 36 21.13 -2.88 4.42
N SER A 37 21.65 -2.57 5.61
CA SER A 37 21.27 -1.38 6.38
C SER A 37 21.83 -0.07 5.80
N GLU A 38 22.78 -0.13 4.87
CA GLU A 38 23.38 1.06 4.27
C GLU A 38 22.63 1.54 3.02
N ASN A 39 22.17 0.60 2.18
CA ASN A 39 21.60 0.93 0.87
C ASN A 39 20.13 0.50 0.66
N GLY A 40 19.52 -0.17 1.64
CA GLY A 40 18.13 -0.61 1.60
C GLY A 40 17.87 -1.79 0.68
N SER A 41 18.91 -2.53 0.28
CA SER A 41 18.78 -3.78 -0.46
C SER A 41 18.26 -4.88 0.45
N VAL A 42 17.22 -5.57 0.02
CA VAL A 42 16.60 -6.70 0.70
C VAL A 42 16.70 -7.90 -0.22
N ARG A 43 17.42 -8.93 0.22
CA ARG A 43 17.44 -10.24 -0.43
C ARG A 43 16.42 -11.13 0.25
N LEU A 44 15.52 -11.70 -0.55
CA LEU A 44 14.50 -12.64 -0.11
C LEU A 44 14.79 -14.02 -0.72
N GLU A 45 14.95 -15.01 0.16
CA GLU A 45 15.18 -16.40 -0.19
C GLU A 45 14.01 -17.25 0.32
N SER A 46 13.28 -17.90 -0.59
CA SER A 46 12.18 -18.81 -0.23
C SER A 46 12.74 -20.11 0.32
N ARG A 47 12.15 -20.63 1.39
CA ARG A 47 12.47 -21.92 2.00
C ARG A 47 11.35 -22.96 1.83
N GLY A 48 10.23 -22.58 1.22
CA GLY A 48 9.04 -23.40 1.16
C GLY A 48 8.08 -22.95 0.07
N ASP A 49 6.87 -22.57 0.47
CA ASP A 49 5.78 -22.24 -0.43
C ASP A 49 6.09 -20.99 -1.30
N PRO A 50 6.09 -21.09 -2.64
CA PRO A 50 6.28 -19.94 -3.53
C PRO A 50 5.25 -18.82 -3.33
N PHE A 51 4.01 -19.14 -2.98
CA PHE A 51 2.96 -18.16 -2.71
C PHE A 51 3.27 -17.38 -1.43
N LYS A 52 3.72 -18.05 -0.37
CA LYS A 52 4.17 -17.36 0.85
C LYS A 52 5.38 -16.47 0.61
N ALA A 53 6.32 -16.89 -0.23
CA ALA A 53 7.44 -16.05 -0.64
C ALA A 53 6.98 -14.81 -1.43
N MET A 54 5.98 -14.95 -2.30
CA MET A 54 5.33 -13.83 -2.98
C MET A 54 4.68 -12.87 -1.96
N ARG A 55 3.99 -13.39 -0.94
CA ARG A 55 3.43 -12.58 0.16
C ARG A 55 4.50 -11.80 0.92
N ALA A 56 5.62 -12.43 1.27
CA ALA A 56 6.74 -11.72 1.88
C ALA A 56 7.28 -10.60 0.98
N SER A 57 7.40 -10.86 -0.33
CA SER A 57 7.81 -9.85 -1.31
C SER A 57 6.87 -8.63 -1.31
N ASP A 58 5.56 -8.87 -1.33
CA ASP A 58 4.55 -7.80 -1.29
C ASP A 58 4.58 -7.03 0.04
N ILE A 59 4.78 -7.70 1.17
CA ILE A 59 4.90 -7.04 2.48
C ILE A 59 6.13 -6.14 2.53
N VAL A 60 7.30 -6.62 2.06
CA VAL A 60 8.53 -5.84 2.01
C VAL A 60 8.34 -4.60 1.14
N LYS A 61 7.74 -4.77 -0.05
CA LYS A 61 7.42 -3.66 -0.96
C LYS A 61 6.43 -2.69 -0.33
N ALA A 62 5.37 -3.17 0.31
CA ALA A 62 4.38 -2.33 0.99
C ALA A 62 5.01 -1.48 2.09
N ILE A 63 5.89 -2.05 2.92
CA ILE A 63 6.64 -1.30 3.94
C ILE A 63 7.54 -0.25 3.27
N GLY A 64 8.19 -0.61 2.17
CA GLY A 64 8.97 0.31 1.33
C GLY A 64 8.15 1.48 0.79
N HIS A 65 6.88 1.26 0.44
CA HIS A 65 5.92 2.27 -0.01
C HIS A 65 5.13 2.93 1.14
N GLY A 66 5.70 2.92 2.36
CA GLY A 66 5.22 3.71 3.48
C GLY A 66 4.15 3.06 4.37
N PHE A 67 3.70 1.84 4.07
CA PHE A 67 2.81 1.12 5.00
C PHE A 67 3.52 0.84 6.33
N SER A 68 2.78 0.98 7.43
CA SER A 68 3.24 0.44 8.71
C SER A 68 3.31 -1.09 8.64
N PRO A 69 4.17 -1.74 9.44
CA PRO A 69 4.20 -3.20 9.51
C PRO A 69 2.83 -3.81 9.77
N GLN A 70 2.05 -3.20 10.67
CA GLN A 70 0.70 -3.67 11.03
C GLN A 70 -0.27 -3.64 9.85
N ASN A 71 -0.16 -2.67 8.95
CA ASN A 71 -1.01 -2.62 7.76
C ASN A 71 -0.46 -3.51 6.63
N ALA A 72 0.86 -3.64 6.50
CA ALA A 72 1.47 -4.47 5.46
C ALA A 72 1.15 -5.96 5.65
N VAL A 73 1.20 -6.46 6.90
CA VAL A 73 0.91 -7.88 7.21
C VAL A 73 -0.54 -8.28 7.00
N LYS A 74 -1.45 -7.32 6.71
CA LYS A 74 -2.83 -7.62 6.30
C LYS A 74 -2.91 -8.46 5.03
N LEU A 75 -1.86 -8.45 4.20
CA LEU A 75 -1.71 -9.34 3.05
C LEU A 75 -1.70 -10.82 3.43
N LEU A 76 -1.49 -11.16 4.70
CA LEU A 76 -1.55 -12.52 5.23
C LEU A 76 -2.91 -12.88 5.84
N GLU A 77 -3.83 -11.91 5.99
CA GLU A 77 -5.16 -12.16 6.58
C GLU A 77 -6.02 -13.01 5.63
N ASP A 78 -5.86 -12.86 4.32
CA ASP A 78 -6.65 -13.54 3.28
C ASP A 78 -5.85 -13.63 1.97
N ASP A 79 -5.88 -14.80 1.32
CA ASP A 79 -5.17 -15.10 0.08
C ASP A 79 -5.67 -14.30 -1.13
N GLU A 80 -6.84 -13.65 -1.05
CA GLU A 80 -7.36 -12.76 -2.09
C GLU A 80 -6.88 -11.32 -1.93
N MET A 81 -6.33 -10.93 -0.78
CA MET A 81 -5.80 -9.58 -0.59
C MET A 81 -4.69 -9.29 -1.59
N ILE A 82 -4.67 -8.09 -2.16
CA ILE A 82 -3.62 -7.66 -3.08
C ILE A 82 -2.97 -6.37 -2.62
N PHE A 83 -1.76 -6.14 -3.12
CA PHE A 83 -1.01 -4.89 -2.98
C PHE A 83 -0.82 -4.25 -4.35
N THR A 84 -1.18 -2.98 -4.51
CA THR A 84 -0.93 -2.22 -5.73
C THR A 84 -0.27 -0.88 -5.43
N VAL A 85 0.46 -0.35 -6.41
CA VAL A 85 1.18 0.92 -6.33
C VAL A 85 0.81 1.77 -7.54
N ILE A 86 0.39 3.01 -7.26
CA ILE A 86 0.14 4.06 -8.24
C ILE A 86 1.34 5.01 -8.19
N ASP A 87 2.05 5.12 -9.30
CA ASP A 87 3.17 6.06 -9.46
C ASP A 87 2.63 7.44 -9.87
N LEU A 88 2.91 8.46 -9.05
CA LEU A 88 2.53 9.84 -9.30
C LEU A 88 3.61 10.63 -10.05
N SER A 89 4.83 10.10 -10.22
CA SER A 89 5.95 10.78 -10.88
C SER A 89 5.64 11.14 -12.32
N HIS A 90 4.88 10.28 -13.02
CA HIS A 90 4.44 10.50 -14.40
C HIS A 90 3.22 11.41 -14.51
N VAL A 91 2.50 11.62 -13.41
CA VAL A 91 1.26 12.39 -13.36
C VAL A 91 1.54 13.85 -13.01
N ALA A 92 2.53 14.10 -12.15
CA ALA A 92 2.89 15.44 -11.73
C ALA A 92 3.95 16.06 -12.65
N GLY A 93 3.61 17.17 -13.31
CA GLY A 93 4.59 17.92 -14.12
C GLY A 93 5.61 18.72 -13.30
N SER A 94 5.42 18.83 -11.98
CA SER A 94 6.32 19.54 -11.07
C SER A 94 6.19 19.08 -9.61
N PRO A 95 7.19 19.35 -8.74
CA PRO A 95 7.09 19.06 -7.31
C PRO A 95 5.92 19.75 -6.60
N LYS A 96 5.55 20.96 -7.07
CA LYS A 96 4.39 21.71 -6.55
C LYS A 96 3.08 21.00 -6.88
N GLU A 97 2.98 20.47 -8.10
CA GLU A 97 1.84 19.68 -8.52
C GLU A 97 1.74 18.35 -7.78
N LEU A 98 2.85 17.64 -7.61
CA LEU A 98 2.90 16.41 -6.81
C LEU A 98 2.41 16.65 -5.38
N THR A 99 2.87 17.74 -4.75
CA THR A 99 2.41 18.15 -3.41
C THR A 99 0.90 18.42 -3.38
N ARG A 100 0.37 19.09 -4.41
CA ARG A 100 -1.07 19.37 -4.55
C ARG A 100 -1.87 18.07 -4.71
N ILE A 101 -1.43 17.14 -5.57
CA ILE A 101 -2.09 15.84 -5.80
C ILE A 101 -2.11 15.04 -4.50
N LYS A 102 -0.96 14.87 -3.83
CA LYS A 102 -0.88 14.18 -2.53
C LYS A 102 -1.80 14.82 -1.50
N GLY A 103 -1.84 16.15 -1.42
CA GLY A 103 -2.74 16.88 -0.52
C GLY A 103 -4.23 16.61 -0.79
N ARG A 104 -4.62 16.37 -2.05
CA ARG A 104 -6.01 15.99 -2.38
C ARG A 104 -6.33 14.56 -1.96
N ILE A 105 -5.39 13.64 -2.16
CA ILE A 105 -5.55 12.21 -1.80
C ILE A 105 -5.61 12.04 -0.29
N ILE A 106 -4.72 12.73 0.44
CA ILE A 106 -4.69 12.70 1.91
C ILE A 106 -5.92 13.43 2.48
N GLY A 107 -6.26 14.59 1.92
CA GLY A 107 -7.29 15.46 2.47
C GLY A 107 -6.79 16.25 3.68
N LYS A 108 -7.65 17.14 4.19
CA LYS A 108 -7.36 17.87 5.43
C LYS A 108 -7.20 16.85 6.57
N ASP A 109 -6.09 16.91 7.29
CA ASP A 109 -5.79 16.05 8.44
C ASP A 109 -5.92 14.53 8.16
N GLY A 110 -5.82 14.10 6.89
CA GLY A 110 -5.97 12.69 6.51
C GLY A 110 -7.40 12.24 6.23
N THR A 111 -8.40 13.11 6.35
CA THR A 111 -9.82 12.75 6.29
C THR A 111 -10.23 12.09 4.96
N THR A 112 -9.71 12.55 3.82
CA THR A 112 -10.08 11.96 2.51
C THR A 112 -9.61 10.53 2.41
N ARG A 113 -8.35 10.27 2.80
CA ARG A 113 -7.78 8.92 2.85
C ARG A 113 -8.59 8.03 3.80
N GLU A 114 -8.91 8.50 4.99
CA GLU A 114 -9.66 7.74 6.00
C GLU A 114 -11.06 7.36 5.50
N ILE A 115 -11.77 8.28 4.86
CA ILE A 115 -13.07 8.00 4.23
C ILE A 115 -12.93 6.92 3.14
N MET A 116 -11.90 7.03 2.29
CA MET A 116 -11.63 6.03 1.25
C MET A 116 -11.37 4.64 1.85
N GLU A 117 -10.56 4.56 2.92
CA GLU A 117 -10.31 3.31 3.65
C GLU A 117 -11.58 2.74 4.28
N GLU A 118 -12.38 3.56 4.95
CA GLU A 118 -13.61 3.14 5.63
C GLU A 118 -14.66 2.60 4.65
N LEU A 119 -14.86 3.31 3.53
CA LEU A 119 -15.88 2.92 2.55
C LEU A 119 -15.52 1.64 1.79
N THR A 120 -14.23 1.29 1.72
CA THR A 120 -13.74 0.16 0.91
C THR A 120 -13.20 -1.00 1.73
N GLY A 121 -12.90 -0.80 3.02
CA GLY A 121 -12.22 -1.79 3.85
C GLY A 121 -10.73 -1.98 3.54
N SER A 122 -10.19 -1.18 2.63
CA SER A 122 -8.79 -1.23 2.19
C SER A 122 -7.90 -0.31 3.04
N LYS A 123 -6.59 -0.42 2.85
CA LYS A 123 -5.58 0.48 3.44
C LYS A 123 -4.83 1.23 2.36
N ILE A 124 -4.52 2.50 2.64
CA ILE A 124 -3.87 3.41 1.70
C ILE A 124 -2.63 4.03 2.36
N SER A 125 -1.50 3.95 1.68
CA SER A 125 -0.28 4.69 2.04
C SER A 125 0.02 5.71 0.95
N VAL A 126 0.40 6.93 1.37
CA VAL A 126 0.90 7.98 0.47
C VAL A 126 2.32 8.28 0.91
N TYR A 127 3.30 7.89 0.10
CA TYR A 127 4.71 7.96 0.45
C TYR A 127 5.54 8.34 -0.78
N ASP A 128 6.42 9.31 -0.59
CA ASP A 128 7.25 9.92 -1.64
C ASP A 128 6.43 10.38 -2.86
N ASP A 129 6.58 9.72 -4.00
CA ASP A 129 5.85 9.93 -5.25
C ASP A 129 4.87 8.79 -5.57
N THR A 130 4.53 7.96 -4.58
CA THR A 130 3.61 6.82 -4.76
C THR A 130 2.39 6.88 -3.85
N VAL A 131 1.31 6.26 -4.33
CA VAL A 131 0.13 5.91 -3.52
C VAL A 131 -0.03 4.42 -3.62
N SER A 132 -0.01 3.72 -2.50
CA SER A 132 -0.13 2.26 -2.48
C SER A 132 -1.35 1.81 -1.70
N ILE A 133 -1.90 0.68 -2.10
CA ILE A 133 -3.19 0.17 -1.63
C ILE A 133 -3.05 -1.30 -1.25
N ILE A 134 -3.60 -1.69 -0.09
CA ILE A 134 -3.80 -3.08 0.30
C ILE A 134 -5.30 -3.33 0.48
N GLY A 135 -5.85 -4.34 -0.19
CA GLY A 135 -7.26 -4.68 -0.07
C GLY A 135 -7.71 -5.76 -1.05
N TYR A 136 -9.01 -6.08 -1.04
CA TYR A 136 -9.60 -7.01 -2.01
C TYR A 136 -9.58 -6.43 -3.43
N PRO A 137 -9.41 -7.24 -4.49
CA PRO A 137 -9.18 -6.75 -5.85
C PRO A 137 -10.26 -5.80 -6.37
N GLU A 138 -11.53 -6.06 -6.05
CA GLU A 138 -12.65 -5.18 -6.43
C GLU A 138 -12.55 -3.81 -5.75
N LYS A 139 -12.21 -3.80 -4.45
CA LYS A 139 -12.07 -2.58 -3.65
C LYS A 139 -10.88 -1.75 -4.10
N VAL A 140 -9.79 -2.41 -4.45
CA VAL A 140 -8.59 -1.76 -5.00
C VAL A 140 -8.93 -1.06 -6.32
N ARG A 141 -9.64 -1.70 -7.25
CA ARG A 141 -10.07 -1.07 -8.52
C ARG A 141 -10.96 0.16 -8.31
N ILE A 142 -11.85 0.12 -7.32
CA ILE A 142 -12.69 1.26 -6.95
C ILE A 142 -11.82 2.40 -6.42
N LEU A 143 -10.84 2.12 -5.57
CA LEU A 143 -9.91 3.12 -5.05
C LEU A 143 -9.00 3.71 -6.13
N GLU A 144 -8.48 2.91 -7.06
CA GLU A 144 -7.70 3.40 -8.20
C GLU A 144 -8.52 4.41 -9.02
N SER A 145 -9.81 4.12 -9.25
CA SER A 145 -10.71 5.05 -9.93
C SER A 145 -10.93 6.33 -9.13
N ALA A 146 -11.16 6.22 -7.82
CA ALA A 146 -11.36 7.37 -6.93
C ALA A 146 -10.11 8.26 -6.82
N ILE A 147 -8.93 7.65 -6.73
CA ILE A 147 -7.63 8.33 -6.72
C ILE A 147 -7.38 9.00 -8.07
N GLY A 148 -7.69 8.32 -9.18
CA GLY A 148 -7.65 8.90 -10.52
C GLY A 148 -8.51 10.16 -10.65
N MET A 149 -9.75 10.13 -10.13
CA MET A 149 -10.61 11.31 -10.08
C MET A 149 -9.97 12.47 -9.30
N LEU A 150 -9.32 12.20 -8.16
CA LEU A 150 -8.64 13.24 -7.37
C LEU A 150 -7.44 13.83 -8.09
N ILE A 151 -6.68 12.97 -8.78
CA ILE A 151 -5.56 13.34 -9.66
C ILE A 151 -6.04 14.28 -10.77
N ASP A 152 -7.14 13.92 -11.45
CA ASP A 152 -7.75 14.70 -12.54
C ASP A 152 -8.45 15.98 -12.06
N GLY A 153 -8.44 16.24 -10.74
CA GLY A 153 -8.97 17.47 -10.16
C GLY A 153 -10.46 17.45 -9.83
N ALA A 154 -11.13 16.29 -9.91
CA ALA A 154 -12.53 16.16 -9.52
C ALA A 154 -12.74 16.57 -8.06
N PRO A 155 -13.81 17.32 -7.72
CA PRO A 155 -14.08 17.73 -6.34
C PRO A 155 -14.20 16.52 -5.39
N HIS A 156 -13.72 16.66 -4.16
CA HIS A 156 -13.83 15.61 -3.12
C HIS A 156 -15.25 15.08 -2.95
N GLY A 157 -16.25 15.97 -2.96
CA GLY A 157 -17.66 15.55 -2.86
C GLY A 157 -18.11 14.62 -4.00
N SER A 158 -17.60 14.82 -5.22
CA SER A 158 -17.88 13.92 -6.34
C SER A 158 -17.23 12.55 -6.16
N VAL A 159 -16.03 12.51 -5.57
CA VAL A 159 -15.32 11.27 -5.26
C VAL A 159 -16.04 10.51 -4.14
N TYR A 160 -16.50 11.19 -3.09
CA TYR A 160 -17.28 10.58 -2.02
C TYR A 160 -18.59 10.00 -2.53
N ALA A 161 -19.34 10.76 -3.35
CA ALA A 161 -20.57 10.28 -3.95
C ALA A 161 -20.35 9.04 -4.85
N PHE A 162 -19.22 8.99 -5.57
CA PHE A 162 -18.81 7.82 -6.34
C PHE A 162 -18.58 6.59 -5.45
N LEU A 163 -17.80 6.74 -4.37
CA LEU A 163 -17.50 5.64 -3.43
C LEU A 163 -18.77 5.14 -2.72
N GLU A 164 -19.63 6.04 -2.26
CA GLU A 164 -20.90 5.68 -1.63
C GLU A 164 -21.86 4.98 -2.59
N LYS A 165 -21.87 5.38 -3.87
CA LYS A 165 -22.63 4.68 -4.91
C LYS A 165 -22.10 3.26 -5.09
N LYS A 166 -20.79 3.09 -5.21
CA LYS A 166 -20.15 1.77 -5.36
C LYS A 166 -20.44 0.85 -4.17
N ARG A 167 -20.30 1.36 -2.95
CA ARG A 167 -20.62 0.62 -1.72
C ARG A 167 -22.09 0.14 -1.68
N ARG A 168 -23.03 0.96 -2.16
CA ARG A 168 -24.46 0.57 -2.24
C ARG A 168 -24.75 -0.49 -3.29
N GLU A 169 -24.07 -0.43 -4.44
CA GLU A 169 -24.21 -1.43 -5.51
C GLU A 169 -23.77 -2.82 -5.01
N GLU A 170 -22.75 -2.89 -4.16
CA GLU A 170 -22.21 -4.14 -3.61
C GLU A 170 -23.02 -4.65 -2.40
N GLY A 171 -23.55 -3.75 -1.57
CA GLY A 171 -24.44 -4.10 -0.44
C GLY A 171 -25.88 -4.41 -0.85
N GLY A 172 -26.21 -4.29 -2.15
CA GLY A 172 -27.53 -4.54 -2.72
C GLY A 172 -27.79 -5.97 -3.19
N GLY A 173 -26.86 -6.90 -2.96
CA GLY A 173 -27.10 -8.34 -3.15
C GLY A 173 -27.87 -8.91 -1.97
N ILE A 174 -29.20 -8.94 -2.08
CA ILE A 174 -30.08 -9.82 -1.28
C ILE A 174 -30.06 -11.21 -1.90
#